data_AF-A0A1A9R117-F1
#
_entry.id   AF-A0A1A9R117-F1
#
_cell.length_a   1.000
_cell.length_b   1.000
_cell.length_c   1.000
_cell.angle_alpha   90.00
_cell.angle_beta   90.00
_cell.angle_gamma   90.00
#
_symmetry.space_group_name_H-M   'P 1'
#
loop_
_entity.id
_entity.type
_entity.pdbx_description
1 polymer ?
#
loop_
_entity_poly.entity_id
_entity_poly.type
_entity_poly.pdbx_seq_one_letter_code
_entity_poly.pdbx_strand_id
1 'polypeptide(L)'
;MNYKLFLECRDAYKTGQNVMDLVQKSVPNSRSLAIEIAYDLQAGTYIKDFYNNEEKKRRYTDEGGDILERHINKDSVILNVGAGELWTIALMVDRFSVKPKMVYNLEISWSRIYKGCSFWNDIHGASIKMKPLVADMLEIPLPTKSVDIVTSSHALEANGSQLGEIVNELFRVSRDKCVLFEPCYELCSKEGRERMDRLGYIKDVENVVENFGGSVEDIIPITHSSNALNPTACFIIKVPPSKASYEGDSHFTVPGTDYLLEYKKDCYYSIDTGIAFPILKDIPILKSGSAILASKY
;
A
#
# COMPACT_ATOMS: atom_id res chain seq x y z
N MET A 1 -20.34 -1.18 4.48
CA MET A 1 -19.93 -1.05 5.90
C MET A 1 -21.16 -1.13 6.80
N ASN A 2 -21.15 -1.98 7.83
CA ASN A 2 -22.19 -1.95 8.88
C ASN A 2 -21.86 -0.81 9.86
N TYR A 3 -22.65 0.26 9.86
CA TYR A 3 -22.38 1.43 10.70
C TYR A 3 -22.39 1.11 12.19
N LYS A 4 -23.14 0.09 12.65
CA LYS A 4 -23.18 -0.30 14.06
C LYS A 4 -21.82 -0.86 14.52
N LEU A 5 -21.22 -1.73 13.70
CA LEU A 5 -19.87 -2.26 13.96
C LEU A 5 -18.84 -1.13 14.02
N PHE A 6 -18.93 -0.14 13.13
CA PHE A 6 -18.04 1.02 13.17
C PHE A 6 -18.17 1.82 14.48
N LEU A 7 -19.39 2.03 14.99
CA LEU A 7 -19.61 2.71 16.26
C LEU A 7 -18.96 1.96 17.42
N GLU A 8 -19.10 0.63 17.47
CA GLU A 8 -18.44 -0.23 18.47
C GLU A 8 -16.91 -0.15 18.37
N CYS A 9 -16.37 -0.24 17.15
CA CYS A 9 -14.93 -0.12 16.91
C CYS A 9 -14.39 1.24 17.35
N ARG A 10 -15.15 2.32 17.13
CA ARG A 10 -14.76 3.67 17.55
C ARG A 10 -14.68 3.79 19.07
N ASP A 11 -15.61 3.17 19.79
CA ASP A 11 -15.61 3.21 21.26
C ASP A 11 -14.52 2.28 21.84
N ALA A 12 -14.28 1.13 21.21
CA ALA A 12 -13.14 0.27 21.50
C ALA A 12 -11.80 1.01 21.32
N TYR A 13 -11.63 1.74 20.21
CA TYR A 13 -10.44 2.54 19.96
C TYR A 13 -10.21 3.62 21.03
N LYS A 14 -11.26 4.36 21.41
CA LYS A 14 -11.18 5.38 22.48
C LYS A 14 -10.78 4.80 23.84
N THR A 15 -11.12 3.54 24.09
CA THR A 15 -10.82 2.84 25.35
C THR A 15 -9.55 1.99 25.27
N GLY A 16 -8.78 2.08 24.18
CA GLY A 16 -7.52 1.36 24.00
C GLY A 16 -7.66 -0.13 23.73
N GLN A 17 -8.86 -0.59 23.34
CA GLN A 17 -9.11 -1.98 22.98
C GLN A 17 -8.64 -2.29 21.55
N ASN A 18 -8.33 -3.55 21.27
CA ASN A 18 -7.89 -3.99 19.95
C ASN A 18 -9.08 -4.01 18.96
N VAL A 19 -9.12 -3.04 18.06
CA VAL A 19 -10.14 -2.91 17.01
C VAL A 19 -10.10 -4.09 16.04
N MET A 20 -8.92 -4.58 15.67
CA MET A 20 -8.80 -5.68 14.71
C MET A 20 -9.41 -6.97 15.27
N ASP A 21 -9.14 -7.27 16.54
CA ASP A 21 -9.72 -8.43 17.23
C ASP A 21 -11.24 -8.32 17.35
N LEU A 22 -11.75 -7.11 17.63
CA LEU A 22 -13.19 -6.86 17.71
C LEU A 22 -13.87 -7.12 16.37
N VAL A 23 -13.33 -6.59 15.27
CA VAL A 23 -13.90 -6.79 13.93
C VAL A 23 -13.87 -8.26 13.54
N GLN A 24 -12.76 -8.97 13.77
CA GLN A 24 -12.66 -10.40 13.45
C GLN A 24 -13.61 -11.28 14.26
N LYS A 25 -13.92 -10.91 15.51
CA LYS A 25 -14.94 -11.60 16.32
C LYS A 25 -16.35 -11.37 15.80
N SER A 26 -16.66 -10.13 15.40
CA SER A 26 -17.99 -9.76 14.91
C SER A 26 -18.25 -10.22 13.47
N VAL A 27 -17.21 -10.23 12.64
CA VAL A 27 -17.25 -10.64 11.23
C VAL A 27 -16.03 -11.53 10.96
N PRO A 28 -16.16 -12.86 11.13
CA PRO A 28 -15.06 -13.77 10.84
C PRO A 28 -14.53 -13.63 9.41
N ASN A 29 -13.22 -13.87 9.23
CA ASN A 29 -12.53 -13.79 7.93
C ASN A 29 -12.59 -12.43 7.23
N SER A 30 -12.72 -11.33 7.99
CA SER A 30 -12.82 -9.96 7.45
C SER A 30 -11.54 -9.14 7.67
N ARG A 31 -10.37 -9.72 7.39
CA ARG A 31 -9.08 -9.09 7.68
C ARG A 31 -8.93 -7.70 7.04
N SER A 32 -9.23 -7.55 5.75
CA SER A 32 -9.20 -6.24 5.08
C SER A 32 -10.13 -5.22 5.73
N LEU A 33 -11.34 -5.64 6.14
CA LEU A 33 -12.28 -4.76 6.85
C LEU A 33 -11.76 -4.33 8.22
N ALA A 34 -11.14 -5.27 8.96
CA ALA A 34 -10.53 -5.01 10.26
C ALA A 34 -9.38 -4.00 10.15
N ILE A 35 -8.53 -4.17 9.14
CA ILE A 35 -7.44 -3.26 8.79
C ILE A 35 -7.99 -1.88 8.42
N GLU A 36 -8.99 -1.83 7.52
CA GLU A 36 -9.63 -0.59 7.09
C GLU A 36 -10.16 0.22 8.28
N ILE A 37 -10.97 -0.39 9.14
CA ILE A 37 -11.58 0.30 10.29
C ILE A 37 -10.49 0.77 11.28
N ALA A 38 -9.54 -0.11 11.62
CA ALA A 38 -8.48 0.22 12.57
C ALA A 38 -7.63 1.40 12.07
N TYR A 39 -7.27 1.40 10.79
CA TYR A 39 -6.48 2.46 10.18
C TYR A 39 -7.26 3.75 9.95
N ASP A 40 -8.55 3.68 9.60
CA ASP A 40 -9.37 4.89 9.45
C ASP A 40 -9.52 5.65 10.78
N LEU A 41 -9.71 4.92 11.88
CA LEU A 41 -9.76 5.51 13.23
C LEU A 41 -8.42 6.14 13.67
N GLN A 42 -7.31 5.71 13.08
CA GLN A 42 -5.97 6.24 13.34
C GLN A 42 -5.60 7.42 12.45
N ALA A 43 -6.43 7.81 11.49
CA ALA A 43 -6.05 8.81 10.49
C ALA A 43 -5.61 10.16 11.12
N GLY A 44 -4.44 10.63 10.69
CA GLY A 44 -3.74 11.85 11.12
C GLY A 44 -2.80 11.64 12.30
N THR A 45 -2.80 10.47 12.93
CA THR A 45 -1.92 10.21 14.07
C THR A 45 -0.47 10.00 13.62
N TYR A 46 -0.24 9.47 12.41
CA TYR A 46 1.11 9.22 11.91
C TYR A 46 1.80 10.49 11.43
N ILE A 47 1.07 11.43 10.82
CA ILE A 47 1.59 12.76 10.52
C ILE A 47 1.92 13.52 11.82
N LYS A 48 1.06 13.43 12.84
CA LYS A 48 1.36 14.02 14.16
C LYS A 48 2.62 13.39 14.79
N ASP A 49 2.75 12.07 14.72
CA ASP A 49 3.94 11.36 15.19
C ASP A 49 5.19 11.75 14.41
N PHE A 50 5.08 11.97 13.09
CA PHE A 50 6.17 12.48 12.26
C PHE A 50 6.69 13.81 12.80
N TYR A 51 5.84 14.82 13.00
CA TYR A 51 6.28 16.13 13.48
C TYR A 51 6.88 16.08 14.90
N ASN A 52 6.48 15.12 15.73
CA ASN A 52 7.07 14.93 17.05
C ASN A 52 8.43 14.21 17.01
N ASN A 53 8.76 13.52 15.91
CA ASN A 53 9.93 12.65 15.80
C ASN A 53 10.68 12.87 14.47
N GLU A 54 10.62 14.07 13.91
CA GLU A 54 10.97 14.35 12.52
C GLU A 54 12.38 13.87 12.15
N GLU A 55 13.38 14.19 12.96
CA GLU A 55 14.77 13.79 12.71
C GLU A 55 14.91 12.27 12.58
N LYS A 56 14.28 11.50 13.48
CA LYS A 56 14.31 10.03 13.45
C LYS A 56 13.63 9.49 12.19
N LYS A 57 12.49 10.09 11.81
CA LYS A 57 11.69 9.67 10.66
C LYS A 57 12.36 10.01 9.34
N ARG A 58 13.07 11.15 9.28
CA ARG A 58 13.92 11.52 8.14
C ARG A 58 15.07 10.54 7.97
N ARG A 59 15.81 10.18 9.02
CA ARG A 59 16.87 9.14 8.90
C ARG A 59 16.37 7.83 8.28
N TYR A 60 15.21 7.34 8.72
CA TYR A 60 14.58 6.15 8.15
C TYR A 60 14.20 6.32 6.66
N THR A 61 13.59 7.47 6.32
CA THR A 61 13.14 7.75 4.95
C THR A 61 14.28 8.14 4.00
N ASP A 62 15.37 8.69 4.51
CA ASP A 62 16.60 8.95 3.76
C ASP A 62 17.26 7.63 3.38
N GLU A 63 17.45 6.72 4.35
CA GLU A 63 18.02 5.39 4.10
C GLU A 63 17.18 4.59 3.08
N GLY A 64 15.85 4.57 3.26
CA GLY A 64 14.98 3.87 2.31
C GLY A 64 14.87 4.59 0.96
N GLY A 65 14.93 5.92 0.94
CA GLY A 65 14.97 6.72 -0.28
C GLY A 65 16.23 6.43 -1.12
N ASP A 66 17.40 6.37 -0.47
CA ASP A 66 18.67 6.05 -1.10
C ASP A 66 18.70 4.63 -1.69
N ILE A 67 17.93 3.69 -1.13
CA ILE A 67 17.77 2.34 -1.67
C ILE A 67 16.80 2.36 -2.85
N LEU A 68 15.61 2.95 -2.69
CA LEU A 68 14.57 2.97 -3.70
C LEU A 68 15.01 3.73 -4.97
N GLU A 69 15.79 4.81 -4.82
CA GLU A 69 16.29 5.61 -5.94
C GLU A 69 17.15 4.78 -6.93
N ARG A 70 17.85 3.75 -6.44
CA ARG A 70 18.73 2.92 -7.30
C ARG A 70 17.97 2.17 -8.40
N HIS A 71 16.65 2.09 -8.27
CA HIS A 71 15.77 1.33 -9.15
C HIS A 71 14.85 2.23 -9.99
N ILE A 72 15.01 3.56 -9.92
CA ILE A 72 14.15 4.49 -10.63
C ILE A 72 14.93 5.41 -11.57
N ASN A 73 14.23 5.95 -12.55
CA ASN A 73 14.69 6.98 -13.47
C ASN A 73 13.54 7.97 -13.72
N LYS A 74 13.80 8.99 -14.55
CA LYS A 74 12.82 10.07 -14.82
C LYS A 74 11.50 9.60 -15.45
N ASP A 75 11.52 8.43 -16.12
CA ASP A 75 10.37 7.87 -16.81
C ASP A 75 9.63 6.83 -15.96
N SER A 76 10.17 6.50 -14.78
CA SER A 76 9.62 5.48 -13.89
C SER A 76 8.23 5.83 -13.37
N VAL A 77 7.35 4.84 -13.37
CA VAL A 77 6.04 4.84 -12.74
C VAL A 77 6.10 3.96 -11.50
N ILE A 78 5.87 4.56 -10.33
CA ILE A 78 5.92 3.88 -9.03
C ILE A 78 4.49 3.63 -8.53
N LEU A 79 4.23 2.46 -7.97
CA LEU A 79 3.09 2.19 -7.12
C LEU A 79 3.55 1.99 -5.68
N ASN A 80 3.08 2.84 -4.77
CA ASN A 80 3.22 2.67 -3.35
C ASN A 80 1.95 2.03 -2.76
N VAL A 81 2.06 0.82 -2.20
CA VAL A 81 0.93 0.10 -1.60
C VAL A 81 0.91 0.25 -0.07
N GLY A 82 -0.29 0.41 0.50
CA GLY A 82 -0.46 0.76 1.91
C GLY A 82 0.15 2.12 2.24
N ALA A 83 -0.18 3.11 1.42
CA ALA A 83 0.44 4.42 1.43
C ALA A 83 0.20 5.21 2.72
N GLY A 84 -0.78 4.80 3.53
CA GLY A 84 -1.11 5.38 4.81
C GLY A 84 -1.39 6.88 4.69
N GLU A 85 -0.65 7.67 5.45
CA GLU A 85 -0.76 9.14 5.45
C GLU A 85 0.30 9.80 4.55
N LEU A 86 0.81 9.07 3.56
CA LEU A 86 1.79 9.49 2.54
C LEU A 86 3.16 9.98 3.04
N TRP A 87 3.36 10.18 4.35
CA TRP A 87 4.57 10.82 4.85
C TRP A 87 5.86 10.05 4.49
N THR A 88 5.85 8.72 4.58
CA THR A 88 7.01 7.89 4.28
C THR A 88 7.47 8.06 2.84
N ILE A 89 6.56 7.81 1.88
CA ILE A 89 6.87 7.88 0.46
C ILE A 89 7.16 9.31 0.01
N ALA A 90 6.47 10.30 0.59
CA ALA A 90 6.72 11.70 0.29
C ALA A 90 8.17 12.08 0.64
N LEU A 91 8.67 11.66 1.80
CA LEU A 91 10.05 11.94 2.20
C LEU A 91 11.07 11.10 1.42
N MET A 92 10.81 9.80 1.18
CA MET A 92 11.72 8.98 0.36
C MET A 92 11.91 9.59 -1.04
N VAL A 93 10.82 10.01 -1.68
CA VAL A 93 10.86 10.59 -3.03
C VAL A 93 11.46 12.01 -3.03
N ASP A 94 11.34 12.76 -1.93
CA ASP A 94 11.98 14.07 -1.77
C ASP A 94 13.52 13.97 -1.88
N ARG A 95 14.08 12.87 -1.39
CA ARG A 95 15.51 12.59 -1.43
C ARG A 95 16.06 12.27 -2.81
N PHE A 96 15.20 11.84 -3.74
CA PHE A 96 15.66 11.45 -5.07
C PHE A 96 16.29 12.62 -5.81
N SER A 97 17.48 12.40 -6.35
CA SER A 97 18.15 13.25 -7.33
C SER A 97 17.38 13.28 -8.66
N VAL A 98 16.75 12.16 -9.05
CA VAL A 98 15.89 12.08 -10.24
C VAL A 98 14.44 11.81 -9.84
N LYS A 99 13.53 12.72 -10.20
CA LYS A 99 12.11 12.56 -9.87
C LYS A 99 11.41 11.59 -10.85
N PRO A 100 10.59 10.65 -10.36
CA PRO A 100 9.85 9.73 -11.21
C PRO A 100 8.75 10.46 -11.98
N LYS A 101 8.33 9.87 -13.10
CA LYS A 101 7.24 10.40 -13.93
C LYS A 101 5.91 10.44 -13.18
N MET A 102 5.65 9.43 -12.34
CA MET A 102 4.37 9.25 -11.66
C MET A 102 4.55 8.41 -10.38
N VAL A 103 3.80 8.77 -9.33
CA VAL A 103 3.63 7.95 -8.13
C VAL A 103 2.14 7.70 -7.86
N TYR A 104 1.72 6.44 -7.97
CA TYR A 104 0.42 5.99 -7.46
C TYR A 104 0.52 5.66 -5.98
N ASN A 105 -0.47 6.07 -5.21
CA ASN A 105 -0.54 5.79 -3.78
C ASN A 105 -1.84 5.07 -3.46
N LEU A 106 -1.75 3.78 -3.16
CA LEU A 106 -2.88 2.93 -2.81
C LEU A 106 -2.97 2.79 -1.29
N GLU A 107 -4.14 3.07 -0.73
CA GLU A 107 -4.42 2.89 0.69
C GLU A 107 -5.85 2.39 0.89
N ILE A 108 -6.08 1.48 1.83
CA ILE A 108 -7.43 0.92 2.06
C ILE A 108 -8.33 1.90 2.82
N SER A 109 -7.76 2.75 3.69
CA SER A 109 -8.45 3.81 4.42
C SER A 109 -8.48 5.13 3.65
N TRP A 110 -9.69 5.57 3.30
CA TRP A 110 -9.89 6.88 2.68
C TRP A 110 -9.41 8.03 3.58
N SER A 111 -9.70 7.98 4.89
CA SER A 111 -9.33 9.07 5.81
C SER A 111 -7.81 9.26 5.92
N ARG A 112 -7.02 8.17 5.90
CA ARG A 112 -5.55 8.24 5.98
C ARG A 112 -4.96 8.88 4.73
N ILE A 113 -5.32 8.39 3.55
CA ILE A 113 -4.76 8.92 2.31
C ILE A 113 -5.22 10.34 2.04
N TYR A 114 -6.47 10.69 2.39
CA TYR A 114 -6.97 12.06 2.30
C TYR A 114 -6.13 13.04 3.13
N LYS A 115 -5.83 12.70 4.39
CA LYS A 115 -4.94 13.53 5.22
C LYS A 115 -3.52 13.58 4.67
N GLY A 116 -3.02 12.45 4.17
CA GLY A 116 -1.70 12.36 3.57
C GLY A 116 -1.52 13.21 2.32
N CYS A 117 -2.57 13.45 1.54
CA CYS A 117 -2.50 14.30 0.35
C CYS A 117 -2.04 15.73 0.69
N SER A 118 -2.47 16.29 1.81
CA SER A 118 -1.98 17.60 2.26
C SER A 118 -0.48 17.54 2.58
N PHE A 119 -0.03 16.52 3.31
CA PHE A 119 1.39 16.34 3.63
C PHE A 119 2.26 16.19 2.36
N TRP A 120 1.79 15.41 1.38
CA TRP A 120 2.46 15.28 0.09
C TRP A 120 2.59 16.62 -0.63
N ASN A 121 1.49 17.39 -0.69
CA ASN A 121 1.46 18.67 -1.38
C ASN A 121 2.37 19.72 -0.71
N ASP A 122 2.50 19.70 0.62
CA ASP A 122 3.39 20.59 1.35
C ASP A 122 4.87 20.37 0.99
N ILE A 123 5.26 19.13 0.64
CA ILE A 123 6.63 18.78 0.25
C ILE A 123 6.85 18.98 -1.26
N HIS A 124 5.96 18.43 -2.09
CA HIS A 124 6.22 18.29 -3.52
C HIS A 124 5.48 19.32 -4.38
N GLY A 125 4.38 19.89 -3.89
CA GLY A 125 3.44 20.66 -4.72
C GLY A 125 3.09 19.89 -6.00
N ALA A 126 3.32 20.51 -7.16
CA ALA A 126 3.08 19.90 -8.48
C ALA A 126 4.34 19.34 -9.16
N SER A 127 5.48 19.25 -8.44
CA SER A 127 6.76 18.82 -9.04
C SER A 127 6.77 17.34 -9.46
N ILE A 128 5.94 16.52 -8.81
CA ILE A 128 5.81 15.09 -9.08
C ILE A 128 4.34 14.78 -9.28
N LYS A 129 4.01 14.12 -10.40
CA LYS A 129 2.64 13.68 -10.65
C LYS A 129 2.31 12.56 -9.67
N MET A 130 1.31 12.79 -8.82
CA MET A 130 0.86 11.86 -7.81
C MET A 130 -0.62 11.55 -7.99
N LYS A 131 -0.99 10.27 -7.85
CA LYS A 131 -2.38 9.82 -7.90
C LYS A 131 -2.74 9.03 -6.64
N PRO A 132 -3.51 9.59 -5.70
CA PRO A 132 -4.04 8.82 -4.58
C PRO A 132 -5.23 7.98 -5.03
N LEU A 133 -5.39 6.79 -4.47
CA LEU A 133 -6.55 5.93 -4.69
C LEU A 133 -6.84 5.09 -3.44
N VAL A 134 -8.12 4.77 -3.26
CA VAL A 134 -8.56 3.83 -2.23
C VAL A 134 -8.83 2.47 -2.88
N ALA A 135 -8.07 1.45 -2.50
CA ALA A 135 -8.23 0.08 -2.98
C ALA A 135 -7.68 -0.93 -1.96
N ASP A 136 -8.01 -2.20 -2.13
CA ASP A 136 -7.36 -3.30 -1.43
C ASP A 136 -6.13 -3.75 -2.25
N MET A 137 -5.00 -4.01 -1.59
CA MET A 137 -3.77 -4.46 -2.25
C MET A 137 -3.86 -5.89 -2.81
N LEU A 138 -4.92 -6.63 -2.44
CA LEU A 138 -5.26 -7.93 -3.03
C LEU A 138 -5.91 -7.80 -4.41
N GLU A 139 -6.40 -6.62 -4.77
CA GLU A 139 -7.10 -6.35 -6.02
C GLU A 139 -6.74 -4.95 -6.55
N ILE A 140 -5.46 -4.76 -6.89
CA ILE A 140 -4.90 -3.49 -7.34
C ILE A 140 -5.61 -3.06 -8.64
N PRO A 141 -6.24 -1.86 -8.69
CA PRO A 141 -7.04 -1.42 -9.83
C PRO A 141 -6.14 -0.77 -10.89
N LEU A 142 -5.06 -1.45 -11.25
CA LEU A 142 -4.15 -1.05 -12.31
C LEU A 142 -3.99 -2.21 -13.31
N PRO A 143 -3.76 -1.91 -14.59
CA PRO A 143 -3.50 -2.95 -15.58
C PRO A 143 -2.27 -3.79 -15.25
N THR A 144 -2.28 -5.02 -15.73
CA THR A 144 -1.15 -5.94 -15.71
C THR A 144 0.07 -5.26 -16.33
N LYS A 145 1.21 -5.32 -15.62
CA LYS A 145 2.51 -4.75 -16.05
C LYS A 145 2.44 -3.24 -16.39
N SER A 146 1.65 -2.48 -15.64
CA SER A 146 1.43 -1.03 -15.85
C SER A 146 2.33 -0.10 -15.04
N VAL A 147 3.04 -0.59 -14.01
CA VAL A 147 4.01 0.20 -13.22
C VAL A 147 5.40 -0.42 -13.27
N ASP A 148 6.46 0.38 -13.18
CA ASP A 148 7.84 -0.13 -13.22
C ASP A 148 8.24 -0.76 -11.89
N ILE A 149 7.95 -0.02 -10.81
CA ILE A 149 8.36 -0.36 -9.46
C ILE A 149 7.13 -0.35 -8.56
N VAL A 150 6.99 -1.41 -7.76
CA VAL A 150 6.06 -1.43 -6.62
C VAL A 150 6.89 -1.27 -5.34
N THR A 151 6.46 -0.41 -4.43
CA THR A 151 7.10 -0.21 -3.13
C THR A 151 6.07 -0.26 -2.01
N SER A 152 6.52 -0.58 -0.81
CA SER A 152 5.72 -0.54 0.41
C SER A 152 6.60 -0.21 1.62
N SER A 153 6.00 0.30 2.69
CA SER A 153 6.70 0.46 3.97
C SER A 153 5.79 0.05 5.11
N HIS A 154 6.04 -1.12 5.69
CA HIS A 154 5.24 -1.71 6.77
C HIS A 154 3.75 -1.85 6.40
N ALA A 155 3.47 -2.10 5.12
CA ALA A 155 2.10 -2.25 4.62
C ALA A 155 1.66 -3.70 4.57
N LEU A 156 2.59 -4.59 4.22
CA LEU A 156 2.34 -6.02 4.14
C LEU A 156 2.38 -6.64 5.53
N GLU A 157 3.11 -6.05 6.49
CA GLU A 157 3.29 -6.48 7.88
C GLU A 157 2.07 -7.22 8.45
N ALA A 158 0.90 -6.61 8.42
CA ALA A 158 -0.32 -7.17 9.00
C ALA A 158 -1.05 -8.17 8.08
N ASN A 159 -0.45 -8.79 7.08
CA ASN A 159 -1.13 -9.67 6.11
C ASN A 159 -0.47 -11.05 5.96
N GLY A 160 0.08 -11.61 7.04
CA GLY A 160 0.85 -12.86 6.98
C GLY A 160 0.13 -14.04 6.32
N SER A 161 -1.17 -14.22 6.59
CA SER A 161 -1.96 -15.30 5.98
C SER A 161 -2.28 -15.08 4.50
N GLN A 162 -2.07 -13.88 3.97
CA GLN A 162 -2.42 -13.48 2.60
C GLN A 162 -1.18 -13.07 1.79
N LEU A 163 0.03 -13.28 2.33
CA LEU A 163 1.27 -12.83 1.69
C LEU A 163 1.41 -13.35 0.25
N GLY A 164 1.06 -14.62 0.00
CA GLY A 164 1.11 -15.19 -1.35
C GLY A 164 0.16 -14.50 -2.34
N GLU A 165 -1.08 -14.24 -1.93
CA GLU A 165 -2.07 -13.52 -2.75
C GLU A 165 -1.59 -12.09 -3.05
N ILE A 166 -1.02 -11.40 -2.05
CA ILE A 166 -0.46 -10.07 -2.22
C ILE A 166 0.72 -10.10 -3.19
N VAL A 167 1.69 -10.99 -3.00
CA VAL A 167 2.87 -11.10 -3.88
C VAL A 167 2.45 -11.36 -5.32
N ASN A 168 1.49 -12.26 -5.55
CA ASN A 168 0.94 -12.51 -6.88
C ASN A 168 0.36 -11.23 -7.51
N GLU A 169 -0.38 -10.46 -6.72
CA GLU A 169 -1.00 -9.23 -7.20
C GLU A 169 0.02 -8.10 -7.45
N LEU A 170 1.04 -7.97 -6.60
CA LEU A 170 2.16 -7.05 -6.84
C LEU A 170 2.90 -7.41 -8.14
N PHE A 171 3.12 -8.71 -8.39
CA PHE A 171 3.76 -9.20 -9.61
C PHE A 171 2.89 -8.99 -10.84
N ARG A 172 1.56 -9.07 -10.73
CA ARG A 172 0.65 -8.79 -11.84
C ARG A 172 0.86 -7.38 -12.36
N VAL A 173 0.89 -6.38 -11.49
CA VAL A 173 0.96 -4.96 -11.90
C VAL A 173 2.38 -4.45 -12.18
N SER A 174 3.42 -5.05 -11.56
CA SER A 174 4.80 -4.59 -11.67
C SER A 174 5.53 -5.13 -12.91
N ARG A 175 6.23 -4.27 -13.65
CA ARG A 175 7.07 -4.61 -14.81
C ARG A 175 8.45 -5.11 -14.43
N ASP A 176 9.09 -4.51 -13.44
CA ASP A 176 10.51 -4.72 -13.17
C ASP A 176 10.78 -5.25 -11.77
N LYS A 177 10.47 -4.47 -10.74
CA LYS A 177 10.83 -4.81 -9.37
C LYS A 177 9.72 -4.51 -8.37
N CYS A 178 9.76 -5.25 -7.27
CA CYS A 178 9.15 -4.84 -6.01
C CYS A 178 10.29 -4.49 -5.03
N VAL A 179 10.21 -3.32 -4.39
CA VAL A 179 11.18 -2.82 -3.40
C VAL A 179 10.41 -2.62 -2.10
N LEU A 180 10.42 -3.63 -1.22
CA LEU A 180 9.49 -3.69 -0.10
C LEU A 180 10.21 -3.49 1.24
N PHE A 181 9.80 -2.50 2.03
CA PHE A 181 10.37 -2.23 3.35
C PHE A 181 9.45 -2.82 4.42
N GLU A 182 9.71 -4.04 4.87
CA GLU A 182 8.82 -4.77 5.77
C GLU A 182 9.58 -5.38 6.96
N PRO A 183 8.89 -5.67 8.08
CA PRO A 183 9.51 -6.44 9.17
C PRO A 183 10.02 -7.80 8.68
N CYS A 184 11.25 -8.13 9.05
CA CYS A 184 11.87 -9.40 8.67
C CYS A 184 11.93 -10.35 9.86
N TYR A 185 11.12 -11.40 9.82
CA TYR A 185 11.01 -12.42 10.86
C TYR A 185 12.33 -13.13 11.14
N GLU A 186 13.12 -13.33 10.09
CA GLU A 186 14.39 -14.02 10.07
C GLU A 186 15.49 -13.20 10.76
N LEU A 187 15.35 -11.86 10.79
CA LEU A 187 16.25 -10.95 11.51
C LEU A 187 15.80 -10.66 12.96
N CYS A 188 14.61 -11.12 13.36
CA CYS A 188 14.07 -10.85 14.69
C CYS A 188 14.84 -11.55 15.82
N SER A 189 14.75 -10.97 17.02
CA SER A 189 15.03 -11.69 18.27
C SER A 189 13.97 -12.78 18.50
N LYS A 190 14.18 -13.67 19.48
CA LYS A 190 13.17 -14.66 19.87
C LYS A 190 11.85 -13.98 20.28
N GLU A 191 11.93 -12.93 21.08
CA GLU A 191 10.76 -12.14 21.51
C GLU A 191 10.06 -11.46 20.31
N GLY A 192 10.84 -10.92 19.37
CA GLY A 192 10.29 -10.36 18.13
C GLY A 192 9.52 -11.39 17.31
N ARG A 193 10.08 -12.60 17.15
CA ARG A 193 9.39 -13.71 16.46
C ARG A 193 8.09 -14.11 17.16
N GLU A 194 8.10 -14.29 18.47
CA GLU A 194 6.90 -14.62 19.26
C GLU A 194 5.81 -13.53 19.12
N ARG A 195 6.23 -12.26 19.09
CA ARG A 195 5.33 -11.13 18.82
C ARG A 195 4.73 -11.22 17.41
N MET A 196 5.57 -11.42 16.38
CA MET A 196 5.13 -11.52 14.99
C MET A 196 4.17 -12.70 14.78
N ASP A 197 4.46 -13.85 15.39
CA ASP A 197 3.60 -15.03 15.35
C ASP A 197 2.23 -14.74 15.97
N ARG A 198 2.19 -14.08 17.14
CA ARG A 198 0.93 -13.69 17.78
C ARG A 198 0.11 -12.71 16.96
N LEU A 199 0.76 -11.78 16.25
CA LEU A 199 0.08 -10.76 15.45
C LEU A 199 -0.25 -11.23 14.03
N GLY A 200 0.21 -12.43 13.64
CA GLY A 200 0.00 -12.98 12.31
C GLY A 200 0.70 -12.17 11.22
N TYR A 201 1.93 -11.74 11.49
CA TYR A 201 2.71 -10.96 10.55
C TYR A 201 3.28 -11.80 9.41
N ILE A 202 3.72 -11.13 8.36
CA ILE A 202 4.43 -11.77 7.24
C ILE A 202 5.73 -12.43 7.72
N LYS A 203 6.05 -13.55 7.09
CA LYS A 203 7.23 -14.37 7.35
C LYS A 203 7.64 -15.03 6.03
N ASP A 204 8.88 -15.49 5.95
CA ASP A 204 9.32 -16.34 4.84
C ASP A 204 9.10 -15.71 3.46
N VAL A 205 9.41 -14.41 3.36
CA VAL A 205 9.16 -13.60 2.15
C VAL A 205 9.90 -14.18 0.94
N GLU A 206 11.13 -14.68 1.13
CA GLU A 206 11.95 -15.28 0.08
C GLU A 206 11.24 -16.48 -0.57
N ASN A 207 10.86 -17.49 0.23
CA ASN A 207 10.21 -18.68 -0.31
C ASN A 207 8.86 -18.34 -0.95
N VAL A 208 8.09 -17.41 -0.38
CA VAL A 208 6.82 -16.97 -0.99
C VAL A 208 7.08 -16.32 -2.35
N VAL A 209 8.05 -15.42 -2.46
CA VAL A 209 8.45 -14.79 -3.73
C VAL A 209 8.84 -15.83 -4.78
N GLU A 210 9.65 -16.82 -4.40
CA GLU A 210 10.07 -17.92 -5.30
C GLU A 210 8.90 -18.78 -5.77
N ASN A 211 7.95 -19.10 -4.87
CA ASN A 211 6.76 -19.87 -5.19
C ASN A 211 5.86 -19.20 -6.24
N PHE A 212 5.91 -17.86 -6.34
CA PHE A 212 5.21 -17.07 -7.37
C PHE A 212 6.10 -16.72 -8.57
N GLY A 213 7.27 -17.34 -8.69
CA GLY A 213 8.17 -17.23 -9.84
C GLY A 213 9.03 -15.96 -9.87
N GLY A 214 9.03 -15.16 -8.80
CA GLY A 214 9.97 -14.07 -8.60
C GLY A 214 11.29 -14.55 -7.99
N SER A 215 12.21 -13.63 -7.77
CA SER A 215 13.45 -13.90 -7.02
C SER A 215 13.82 -12.72 -6.15
N VAL A 216 14.24 -12.98 -4.90
CA VAL A 216 14.83 -11.95 -4.04
C VAL A 216 16.29 -11.78 -4.45
N GLU A 217 16.64 -10.60 -4.98
CA GLU A 217 18.01 -10.27 -5.40
C GLU A 217 18.86 -9.78 -4.24
N ASP A 218 18.25 -9.11 -3.26
CA ASP A 218 18.94 -8.58 -2.08
C ASP A 218 17.97 -8.41 -0.91
N ILE A 219 18.50 -8.52 0.31
CA ILE A 219 17.83 -8.21 1.57
C ILE A 219 18.71 -7.27 2.36
N ILE A 220 18.31 -6.00 2.43
CA ILE A 220 19.08 -4.93 3.05
C ILE A 220 18.47 -4.60 4.41
N PRO A 221 19.12 -4.92 5.55
CA PRO A 221 18.63 -4.50 6.86
C PRO A 221 18.60 -2.98 6.99
N ILE A 222 17.49 -2.42 7.45
CA ILE A 222 17.34 -0.97 7.68
C ILE A 222 17.84 -0.63 9.09
N THR A 223 18.85 0.23 9.15
CA THR A 223 19.55 0.56 10.40
C THR A 223 18.79 1.56 11.27
N HIS A 224 17.99 2.45 10.67
CA HIS A 224 17.22 3.46 11.40
C HIS A 224 15.77 3.04 11.72
N SER A 225 15.52 1.74 11.86
CA SER A 225 14.20 1.22 12.23
C SER A 225 13.78 1.68 13.65
N SER A 226 12.48 1.93 13.84
CA SER A 226 11.99 2.56 15.07
C SER A 226 11.78 1.58 16.22
N ASN A 227 11.50 0.30 15.92
CA ASN A 227 11.10 -0.72 16.88
C ASN A 227 12.05 -1.92 16.79
N ALA A 228 12.85 -2.16 17.83
CA ALA A 228 13.79 -3.27 17.88
C ALA A 228 13.12 -4.66 17.85
N LEU A 229 11.82 -4.75 18.18
CA LEU A 229 11.05 -6.00 18.07
C LEU A 229 10.52 -6.28 16.67
N ASN A 230 10.59 -5.29 15.76
CA ASN A 230 10.18 -5.39 14.36
C ASN A 230 11.30 -4.81 13.46
N PRO A 231 12.49 -5.43 13.40
CA PRO A 231 13.55 -4.99 12.50
C PRO A 231 13.04 -4.99 11.05
N THR A 232 13.20 -3.86 10.38
CA THR A 232 12.82 -3.69 8.98
C THR A 232 13.95 -4.16 8.07
N ALA A 233 13.62 -4.90 7.02
CA ALA A 233 14.51 -5.12 5.89
C ALA A 233 13.87 -4.56 4.61
N CYS A 234 14.71 -4.12 3.68
CA CYS A 234 14.30 -3.85 2.31
C CYS A 234 14.54 -5.11 1.47
N PHE A 235 13.48 -5.69 0.93
CA PHE A 235 13.53 -6.80 0.00
C PHE A 235 13.54 -6.25 -1.43
N ILE A 236 14.63 -6.50 -2.16
CA ILE A 236 14.73 -6.17 -3.59
C ILE A 236 14.32 -7.40 -4.38
N ILE A 237 13.13 -7.35 -4.97
CA ILE A 237 12.51 -8.51 -5.62
C ILE A 237 12.45 -8.26 -7.12
N LYS A 238 13.02 -9.19 -7.89
CA LYS A 238 12.79 -9.27 -9.33
C LYS A 238 11.46 -9.97 -9.59
N VAL A 239 10.60 -9.32 -10.38
CA VAL A 239 9.31 -9.92 -10.76
C VAL A 239 9.49 -10.92 -11.90
N PRO A 240 8.62 -11.95 -12.01
CA PRO A 240 8.70 -12.92 -13.10
C PRO A 240 8.59 -12.23 -14.46
N PRO A 241 9.32 -12.72 -15.48
CA PRO A 241 9.22 -12.20 -16.83
C PRO A 241 7.80 -12.40 -17.35
N SER A 242 7.27 -11.42 -18.07
CA SER A 242 5.96 -11.50 -18.70
C SER A 242 6.05 -11.13 -20.18
N LYS A 243 5.20 -11.78 -20.98
CA LYS A 243 4.98 -11.39 -22.38
C LYS A 243 4.00 -10.22 -22.51
N ALA A 244 3.29 -9.88 -21.43
CA ALA A 244 2.39 -8.74 -21.42
C ALA A 244 3.20 -7.45 -21.44
N SER A 245 2.94 -6.61 -22.43
CA SER A 245 3.44 -5.24 -22.51
C SER A 245 2.25 -4.29 -22.38
N TYR A 246 2.27 -3.43 -21.37
CA TYR A 246 1.30 -2.34 -21.27
C TYR A 246 1.82 -1.13 -22.02
N GLU A 247 1.23 -0.85 -23.19
CA GLU A 247 1.44 0.37 -23.95
C GLU A 247 0.19 1.25 -23.83
N GLY A 248 0.07 1.97 -22.72
CA GLY A 248 -1.07 2.83 -22.46
C GLY A 248 -0.78 3.94 -21.48
N ASP A 249 -1.64 4.94 -21.48
CA ASP A 249 -1.61 6.00 -20.48
C ASP A 249 -2.17 5.50 -19.14
N SER A 250 -1.92 6.25 -18.08
CA SER A 250 -2.25 5.97 -16.67
C SER A 250 -3.76 5.74 -16.38
N HIS A 251 -4.32 4.59 -16.80
CA HIS A 251 -5.69 4.16 -16.57
C HIS A 251 -5.83 3.32 -15.29
N PHE A 252 -7.00 3.40 -14.67
CA PHE A 252 -7.41 2.44 -13.64
C PHE A 252 -8.18 1.29 -14.28
N THR A 253 -8.27 0.16 -13.58
CA THR A 253 -9.06 -1.00 -13.98
C THR A 253 -10.08 -1.36 -12.90
N VAL A 254 -11.05 -2.18 -13.27
CA VAL A 254 -11.85 -2.91 -12.28
C VAL A 254 -10.86 -3.67 -11.37
N PRO A 255 -10.97 -3.55 -10.04
CA PRO A 255 -10.01 -4.11 -9.08
C PRO A 255 -9.60 -5.55 -9.39
N GLY A 256 -8.29 -5.81 -9.44
CA GLY A 256 -7.73 -7.14 -9.71
C GLY A 256 -7.84 -7.63 -11.16
N THR A 257 -8.23 -6.77 -12.11
CA THR A 257 -8.44 -7.16 -13.52
C THR A 257 -7.77 -6.20 -14.50
N ASP A 258 -7.91 -6.50 -15.80
CA ASP A 258 -7.53 -5.64 -16.92
C ASP A 258 -8.71 -4.92 -17.59
N TYR A 259 -9.93 -5.01 -17.03
CA TYR A 259 -11.08 -4.26 -17.55
C TYR A 259 -10.91 -2.78 -17.23
N LEU A 260 -10.80 -1.94 -18.26
CA LEU A 260 -10.49 -0.52 -18.09
C LEU A 260 -11.63 0.26 -17.44
N LEU A 261 -11.24 1.27 -16.67
CA LEU A 261 -12.13 2.28 -16.12
C LEU A 261 -11.96 3.61 -16.84
N GLU A 262 -13.08 4.14 -17.32
CA GLU A 262 -13.18 5.48 -17.87
C GLU A 262 -13.67 6.44 -16.79
N TYR A 263 -13.02 7.59 -16.68
CA TYR A 263 -13.57 8.68 -15.87
C TYR A 263 -14.82 9.23 -16.55
N LYS A 264 -15.96 9.15 -15.86
CA LYS A 264 -17.24 9.69 -16.29
C LYS A 264 -17.75 10.65 -15.22
N LYS A 265 -17.47 11.94 -15.41
CA LYS A 265 -17.98 13.06 -14.60
C LYS A 265 -17.64 12.97 -13.11
N ASP A 266 -18.33 12.16 -12.33
CA ASP A 266 -18.20 12.00 -10.87
C ASP A 266 -17.88 10.56 -10.45
N CYS A 267 -17.67 9.65 -11.40
CA CYS A 267 -17.31 8.27 -11.13
C CYS A 267 -16.26 7.73 -12.12
N TYR A 268 -15.73 6.56 -11.80
CA TYR A 268 -15.05 5.70 -12.77
C TYR A 268 -16.01 4.60 -13.21
N TYR A 269 -16.12 4.33 -14.50
CA TYR A 269 -17.06 3.35 -15.06
C TYR A 269 -16.35 2.39 -16.02
N SER A 270 -16.68 1.10 -15.94
CA SER A 270 -16.21 0.10 -16.89
C SER A 270 -17.35 -0.29 -17.83
N ILE A 271 -17.16 -0.04 -19.13
CA ILE A 271 -18.13 -0.42 -20.16
C ILE A 271 -18.28 -1.95 -20.28
N ASP A 272 -17.20 -2.69 -20.07
CA ASP A 272 -17.16 -4.15 -20.22
C ASP A 272 -17.94 -4.87 -19.12
N THR A 273 -17.91 -4.32 -17.90
CA THR A 273 -18.50 -4.95 -16.71
C THR A 273 -19.78 -4.28 -16.25
N GLY A 274 -20.05 -3.05 -16.71
CA GLY A 274 -21.22 -2.27 -16.32
C GLY A 274 -21.19 -1.83 -14.85
N ILE A 275 -20.01 -1.73 -14.23
CA ILE A 275 -19.87 -1.28 -12.84
C ILE A 275 -19.23 0.12 -12.78
N ALA A 276 -19.66 0.89 -11.79
CA ALA A 276 -19.16 2.23 -11.49
C ALA A 276 -18.55 2.28 -10.08
N PHE A 277 -17.55 3.15 -9.91
CA PHE A 277 -16.85 3.40 -8.66
C PHE A 277 -16.91 4.89 -8.31
N PRO A 278 -17.26 5.24 -7.06
CA PRO A 278 -17.39 6.63 -6.66
C PRO A 278 -16.03 7.32 -6.53
N ILE A 279 -16.06 8.65 -6.61
CA ILE A 279 -14.91 9.52 -6.33
C ILE A 279 -15.30 10.43 -5.17
N LEU A 280 -14.45 10.50 -4.14
CA LEU A 280 -14.67 11.34 -2.97
C LEU A 280 -13.47 12.28 -2.77
N LYS A 281 -13.72 13.59 -2.92
CA LYS A 281 -12.67 14.64 -2.85
C LYS A 281 -11.51 14.35 -3.79
N ASP A 282 -11.83 14.05 -5.05
CA ASP A 282 -10.87 13.71 -6.12
C ASP A 282 -10.04 12.44 -5.86
N ILE A 283 -10.39 11.66 -4.84
CA ILE A 283 -9.79 10.35 -4.54
C ILE A 283 -10.74 9.25 -5.02
N PRO A 284 -10.36 8.45 -6.03
CA PRO A 284 -11.14 7.32 -6.50
C PRO A 284 -11.25 6.23 -5.42
N ILE A 285 -12.45 5.66 -5.25
CA ILE A 285 -12.70 4.53 -4.34
C ILE A 285 -12.91 3.26 -5.18
N LEU A 286 -11.81 2.59 -5.46
CA LEU A 286 -11.69 1.44 -6.38
C LEU A 286 -11.55 0.14 -5.58
N LYS A 287 -12.55 -0.16 -4.74
CA LYS A 287 -12.67 -1.43 -4.01
C LYS A 287 -13.85 -2.21 -4.57
N SER A 288 -13.73 -3.51 -4.76
CA SER A 288 -14.84 -4.34 -5.25
C SER A 288 -16.09 -4.21 -4.38
N GLY A 289 -15.91 -4.15 -3.05
CA GLY A 289 -17.01 -3.94 -2.10
C GLY A 289 -17.68 -2.56 -2.15
N SER A 290 -17.16 -1.61 -2.94
CA SER A 290 -17.74 -0.27 -3.18
C SER A 290 -18.27 -0.08 -4.60
N ALA A 291 -18.23 -1.12 -5.43
CA ALA A 291 -18.73 -1.07 -6.79
C ALA A 291 -20.27 -0.89 -6.81
N ILE A 292 -20.74 -0.12 -7.78
CA ILE A 292 -22.16 0.11 -8.06
C ILE A 292 -22.48 -0.52 -9.40
N LEU A 293 -23.44 -1.45 -9.45
CA LEU A 293 -23.94 -1.97 -10.72
C LEU A 293 -24.68 -0.86 -11.47
N ALA A 294 -24.16 -0.47 -12.63
CA ALA A 294 -24.63 0.64 -13.44
C ALA A 294 -24.63 0.25 -14.93
N SER A 295 -25.15 -0.93 -15.28
CA SER A 295 -25.14 -1.48 -16.66
C SER A 295 -25.87 -0.65 -17.74
N LYS A 296 -26.46 0.49 -17.36
CA LYS A 296 -27.17 1.45 -18.21
C LYS A 296 -26.69 2.90 -17.96
N TYR A 297 -25.46 3.07 -17.47
CA TYR A 297 -24.83 4.37 -17.22
C TYR A 297 -24.75 5.24 -18.48
#